data_AF-A0A9D1LYP5-F1
#
_entry.id   AF-A0A9D1LYP5-F1
#
_cell.length_a   1.000
_cell.length_b   1.000
_cell.length_c   1.000
_cell.angle_alpha   90.00
_cell.angle_beta   90.00
_cell.angle_gamma   90.00
#
_symmetry.space_group_name_H-M   'P 1'
#
loop_
_entity.id
_entity.type
_entity.pdbx_description
1 polymer ?
#
loop_
_entity_poly.entity_id
_entity_poly.type
_entity_poly.pdbx_seq_one_letter_code
_entity_poly.pdbx_strand_id
1 'polypeptide(L)'
;MENKRIDKSKIIIGVLILAVFIMAMVVVYLTCFNGSQQQDVSNDKGLSLADNAEDWDKTLENLGNETTGIKIPGYGEITISQNAESANITLVNPEGNPCYFEYTLKVGDSVLYKSDLIEPGKAIKEISLENVPNPGTYDLILQINTYSLDENLSPMNGAEVKTTLVVT
;
A
#
# COMPACT_ATOMS: atom_id res chain seq x y z
N MET A 1 31.15 59.52 43.05
CA MET A 1 30.36 58.82 42.02
C MET A 1 31.31 58.42 40.92
N GLU A 2 31.85 57.20 40.99
CA GLU A 2 32.85 56.74 40.02
C GLU A 2 32.12 56.05 38.86
N ASN A 3 32.08 56.71 37.70
CA ASN A 3 31.42 56.17 36.52
C ASN A 3 32.37 55.18 35.85
N LYS A 4 32.13 53.88 36.07
CA LYS A 4 32.96 52.79 35.54
C LYS A 4 32.92 52.82 34.00
N ARG A 5 34.03 53.26 33.39
CA ARG A 5 34.19 53.35 31.94
C ARG A 5 34.24 51.93 31.37
N ILE A 6 33.16 51.48 30.73
CA ILE A 6 33.08 50.13 30.17
C ILE A 6 33.87 50.08 28.86
N ASP A 7 34.85 49.17 28.79
CA ASP A 7 35.70 48.97 27.62
C ASP A 7 34.86 48.51 26.42
N LYS A 8 34.88 49.28 25.32
CA LYS A 8 34.08 49.01 24.10
C LYS A 8 34.31 47.60 23.54
N SER A 9 35.52 47.05 23.65
CA SER A 9 35.83 45.68 23.22
C SER A 9 35.13 44.61 24.06
N LYS A 10 34.87 44.86 25.35
CA LYS A 10 34.12 43.94 26.22
C LYS A 10 32.63 43.97 25.91
N ILE A 11 32.11 45.13 25.49
CA ILE A 11 30.73 45.27 24.99
C ILE A 11 30.57 44.50 23.69
N ILE A 12 31.51 44.62 22.75
CA ILE A 12 31.46 43.90 21.46
C ILE A 12 31.54 42.38 21.66
N ILE A 13 32.42 41.89 22.54
CA ILE A 13 32.51 40.47 22.86
C ILE A 13 31.22 39.98 23.53
N GLY A 14 30.63 40.76 24.44
CA GLY A 14 29.36 40.43 25.08
C GLY A 14 28.19 40.33 24.09
N VAL A 15 28.13 41.25 23.12
CA VAL A 15 27.09 41.23 22.06
C VAL A 15 27.27 40.04 21.12
N LEU A 16 28.51 39.70 20.76
CA LEU A 16 28.78 38.52 19.92
C LEU A 16 28.38 37.22 20.61
N ILE A 17 28.68 37.07 21.90
CA ILE A 17 28.29 35.86 22.67
C ILE A 17 26.76 35.77 22.75
N LEU A 18 26.06 36.88 23.00
CA LEU A 18 24.60 36.91 23.06
C LEU A 18 23.96 36.52 21.71
N ALA A 19 24.52 37.01 20.59
CA ALA A 19 24.03 36.67 19.25
C ALA A 19 24.18 35.17 18.92
N VAL A 20 25.29 34.54 19.35
CA VAL A 20 25.52 33.10 19.15
C VAL A 20 24.53 32.26 19.97
N PHE A 21 24.23 32.67 21.21
CA PHE A 21 23.22 31.99 22.03
C PHE A 21 21.82 32.07 21.44
N ILE A 22 21.44 33.21 20.86
CA ILE A 22 20.14 33.37 20.21
C ILE A 22 20.06 32.50 18.95
N MET A 23 21.12 32.43 18.14
CA MET A 23 21.18 31.53 16.98
C MET A 23 21.05 30.06 17.38
N ALA A 24 21.74 29.63 18.42
CA ALA A 24 21.64 28.24 18.91
C ALA A 24 20.22 27.90 19.38
N MET A 25 19.56 28.81 20.09
CA MET A 25 18.16 28.66 20.52
C MET A 25 17.18 28.56 19.35
N VAL A 26 17.39 29.36 18.28
CA VAL A 26 16.54 29.32 17.08
C VAL A 26 16.74 28.00 16.32
N VAL A 27 17.97 27.50 16.21
CA VAL A 27 18.25 26.20 15.57
C VAL A 27 17.60 25.06 16.36
N VAL A 28 17.73 25.04 17.69
CA VAL A 28 17.10 24.03 18.56
C VAL A 28 15.57 24.12 18.50
N TYR A 29 15.01 25.34 18.44
CA TYR A 29 13.56 25.51 18.28
C TYR A 29 13.07 24.95 16.95
N LEU A 30 13.78 25.22 15.84
CA LEU A 30 13.41 24.68 14.52
C LEU A 30 13.54 23.15 14.45
N THR A 31 14.56 22.55 15.09
CA THR A 31 14.76 21.09 15.08
C THR A 31 13.86 20.35 16.05
N CYS A 32 13.52 20.94 17.21
CA CYS A 32 12.63 20.30 18.19
C CYS A 32 11.14 20.55 17.94
N PHE A 33 10.75 21.67 17.33
CA PHE A 33 9.32 22.00 17.16
C PHE A 33 8.73 21.39 15.87
N ASN A 34 9.54 21.18 14.82
CA ASN A 34 9.08 20.51 13.59
C ASN A 34 9.20 18.98 13.64
N GLY A 35 9.67 18.43 14.77
CA GLY A 35 9.89 17.00 14.97
C GLY A 35 8.83 16.36 15.86
N SER A 36 7.55 16.45 15.48
CA SER A 36 6.49 15.62 16.05
C SER A 36 5.54 15.10 14.96
N GLN A 37 6.13 14.53 13.92
CA GLN A 37 5.46 13.40 13.26
C GLN A 37 5.78 12.19 14.12
N GLN A 38 4.81 11.84 14.97
CA GLN A 38 4.75 10.54 15.62
C GLN A 38 4.70 9.50 14.51
N GLN A 39 5.87 9.01 14.11
CA GLN A 39 5.97 7.83 13.30
C GLN A 39 5.77 6.68 14.28
N ASP A 40 4.52 6.26 14.43
CA ASP A 40 4.21 4.97 15.02
C ASP A 40 5.03 3.93 14.26
N VAL A 41 6.00 3.34 14.96
CA VAL A 41 6.80 2.23 14.45
C VAL A 41 5.93 0.99 14.57
N SER A 42 4.91 0.92 13.72
CA SER A 42 4.37 -0.36 13.29
C SER A 42 5.43 -1.01 12.40
N ASN A 43 5.59 -2.33 12.48
CA ASN A 43 6.42 -3.08 11.53
C ASN A 43 5.78 -2.99 10.14
N ASP A 44 5.96 -1.86 9.46
CA ASP A 44 5.37 -1.62 8.16
C ASP A 44 6.09 -2.49 7.13
N LYS A 45 5.47 -3.62 6.79
CA LYS A 45 5.88 -4.45 5.66
C LYS A 45 5.59 -3.76 4.30
N GLY A 46 5.12 -2.51 4.31
CA GLY A 46 4.70 -1.78 3.12
C GLY A 46 3.40 -2.32 2.52
N LEU A 47 2.54 -2.92 3.36
CA LEU A 47 1.27 -3.51 2.96
C LEU A 47 0.11 -2.69 3.56
N SER A 48 -0.74 -2.16 2.69
CA SER A 48 -1.92 -1.36 3.04
C SER A 48 -3.20 -2.17 2.84
N LEU A 49 -4.28 -1.80 3.55
CA LEU A 49 -5.63 -2.26 3.22
C LEU A 49 -6.14 -1.52 1.98
N ALA A 50 -6.91 -2.21 1.15
CA ALA A 50 -7.48 -1.65 -0.06
C ALA A 50 -8.64 -0.70 0.27
N ASP A 51 -8.40 0.61 0.14
CA ASP A 51 -9.41 1.65 0.36
C ASP A 51 -10.60 1.58 -0.63
N ASN A 52 -10.38 0.99 -1.81
CA ASN A 52 -11.39 0.80 -2.85
C ASN A 52 -12.08 -0.58 -2.79
N ALA A 53 -11.84 -1.38 -1.76
CA ALA A 53 -12.53 -2.65 -1.58
C ALA A 53 -13.90 -2.44 -0.90
N GLU A 54 -14.95 -2.91 -1.56
CA GLU A 54 -16.33 -2.79 -1.12
C GLU A 54 -16.85 -4.13 -0.61
N ASP A 55 -17.92 -4.11 0.20
CA ASP A 55 -18.57 -5.34 0.65
C ASP A 55 -19.08 -6.16 -0.54
N TRP A 56 -18.85 -7.47 -0.48
CA TRP A 56 -19.26 -8.43 -1.50
C TRP A 56 -20.33 -9.37 -0.92
N ASP A 57 -21.57 -9.17 -1.33
CA ASP A 57 -22.76 -9.85 -0.80
C ASP A 57 -23.16 -11.11 -1.59
N LYS A 58 -22.47 -11.42 -2.69
CA LYS A 58 -22.82 -12.56 -3.55
C LYS A 58 -22.13 -13.82 -3.08
N THR A 59 -22.92 -14.88 -2.92
CA THR A 59 -22.40 -16.22 -2.67
C THR A 59 -21.72 -16.76 -3.94
N LEU A 60 -20.45 -17.17 -3.81
CA LEU A 60 -19.78 -17.96 -4.83
C LEU A 60 -20.12 -19.43 -4.64
N GLU A 61 -20.43 -20.15 -5.72
CA GLU A 61 -20.60 -21.60 -5.66
C GLU A 61 -19.30 -22.27 -5.22
N ASN A 62 -19.36 -23.05 -4.14
CA ASN A 62 -18.22 -23.85 -3.72
C ASN A 62 -18.20 -25.15 -4.52
N LEU A 63 -17.27 -25.23 -5.47
CA LEU A 63 -17.03 -26.44 -6.28
C LEU A 63 -16.13 -27.47 -5.56
N GLY A 64 -15.64 -27.14 -4.37
CA GLY A 64 -14.86 -28.03 -3.51
C GLY A 64 -15.73 -28.76 -2.48
N ASN A 65 -15.21 -29.86 -1.95
CA ASN A 65 -15.82 -30.54 -0.81
C ASN A 65 -15.48 -29.74 0.47
N GLU A 66 -16.47 -29.16 1.15
CA GLU A 66 -16.30 -28.47 2.45
C GLU A 66 -15.53 -29.38 3.45
N THR A 67 -14.58 -28.91 4.28
CA THR A 67 -14.87 -28.03 5.43
C THR A 67 -13.70 -27.21 6.02
N THR A 68 -12.51 -27.11 5.42
CA THR A 68 -11.45 -26.23 5.96
C THR A 68 -10.43 -25.83 4.89
N GLY A 69 -10.35 -24.55 4.54
CA GLY A 69 -9.34 -24.03 3.60
C GLY A 69 -9.60 -22.60 3.16
N ILE A 70 -8.60 -21.99 2.52
CA ILE A 70 -8.74 -20.69 1.87
C ILE A 70 -9.49 -20.91 0.54
N LYS A 71 -10.65 -20.26 0.39
CA LYS A 71 -11.46 -20.30 -0.83
C LYS A 71 -10.86 -19.37 -1.88
N ILE A 72 -10.50 -19.93 -3.03
CA ILE A 72 -9.92 -19.20 -4.15
C ILE A 72 -10.99 -19.02 -5.25
N PRO A 73 -11.35 -17.79 -5.64
CA PRO A 73 -12.28 -17.57 -6.74
C PRO A 73 -11.74 -18.06 -8.08
N GLY A 74 -12.63 -18.61 -8.91
CA GLY A 74 -12.34 -18.90 -10.31
C GLY A 74 -12.54 -17.66 -11.19
N TYR A 75 -11.70 -17.50 -12.21
CA TYR A 75 -11.77 -16.40 -13.17
C TYR A 75 -11.94 -16.96 -14.57
N GLY A 76 -13.00 -16.52 -15.26
CA GLY A 76 -13.20 -16.78 -16.68
C GLY A 76 -12.32 -15.89 -17.55
N GLU A 77 -12.53 -15.96 -18.87
CA GLU A 77 -11.89 -15.07 -19.83
C GLU A 77 -12.15 -13.59 -19.46
N ILE A 78 -11.09 -12.78 -19.55
CA ILE A 78 -11.12 -11.35 -19.28
C ILE A 78 -10.87 -10.62 -20.60
N THR A 79 -11.75 -9.67 -20.93
CA THR A 79 -11.64 -8.86 -22.14
C THR A 79 -11.48 -7.40 -21.77
N ILE A 80 -10.46 -6.75 -22.33
CA ILE A 80 -10.19 -5.32 -22.15
C ILE A 80 -9.91 -4.65 -23.50
N SER A 81 -10.20 -3.35 -23.58
CA SER A 81 -9.82 -2.55 -24.74
C SER A 81 -8.32 -2.30 -24.75
N GLN A 82 -7.73 -2.14 -25.93
CA GLN A 82 -6.38 -1.62 -26.07
C GLN A 82 -6.24 -0.25 -25.37
N ASN A 83 -5.10 -0.03 -24.74
CA ASN A 83 -4.80 1.19 -23.98
C ASN A 83 -5.82 1.51 -22.87
N ALA A 84 -6.58 0.51 -22.39
CA ALA A 84 -7.45 0.70 -21.24
C ALA A 84 -6.62 1.10 -20.01
N GLU A 85 -6.96 2.23 -19.41
CA GLU A 85 -6.37 2.69 -18.15
C GLU A 85 -7.02 2.01 -16.94
N SER A 86 -8.24 1.50 -17.10
CA SER A 86 -8.96 0.72 -16.09
C SER A 86 -9.75 -0.44 -16.69
N ALA A 87 -10.07 -1.44 -15.88
CA ALA A 87 -10.95 -2.54 -16.24
C ALA A 87 -11.89 -2.94 -15.10
N ASN A 88 -13.13 -3.29 -15.47
CA ASN A 88 -14.14 -3.79 -14.55
C ASN A 88 -13.93 -5.29 -14.28
N ILE A 89 -12.93 -5.60 -13.47
CA ILE A 89 -12.57 -6.95 -13.03
C ILE A 89 -12.81 -7.03 -11.53
N THR A 90 -13.70 -7.93 -11.10
CA THR A 90 -13.99 -8.12 -9.67
C THR A 90 -12.98 -9.04 -9.00
N LEU A 91 -12.11 -8.47 -8.17
CA LEU A 91 -11.15 -9.20 -7.34
C LEU A 91 -11.72 -9.33 -5.93
N VAL A 92 -12.08 -10.54 -5.52
CA VAL A 92 -12.86 -10.79 -4.30
C VAL A 92 -12.10 -11.66 -3.33
N ASN A 93 -12.08 -11.29 -2.05
CA ASN A 93 -11.74 -12.21 -0.98
C ASN A 93 -13.03 -12.78 -0.38
N PRO A 94 -13.41 -14.03 -0.67
CA PRO A 94 -14.65 -14.61 -0.18
C PRO A 94 -14.85 -14.49 1.33
N GLU A 95 -16.09 -14.31 1.75
CA GLU A 95 -16.45 -14.33 3.17
C GLU A 95 -16.05 -15.67 3.82
N GLY A 96 -15.49 -15.57 5.02
CA GLY A 96 -15.04 -16.71 5.81
C GLY A 96 -13.61 -17.17 5.52
N ASN A 97 -12.89 -16.54 4.59
CA ASN A 97 -11.46 -16.78 4.45
C ASN A 97 -10.70 -16.23 5.67
N PRO A 98 -9.79 -17.01 6.29
CA PRO A 98 -9.08 -16.60 7.50
C PRO A 98 -7.83 -15.76 7.20
N CYS A 99 -7.82 -14.97 6.12
CA CYS A 99 -6.65 -14.25 5.63
C CYS A 99 -7.03 -13.06 4.74
N TYR A 100 -6.15 -12.06 4.65
CA TYR A 100 -6.20 -11.03 3.60
C TYR A 100 -5.72 -11.60 2.27
N PHE A 101 -6.26 -11.06 1.16
CA PHE A 101 -5.79 -11.36 -0.19
C PHE A 101 -5.06 -10.17 -0.79
N GLU A 102 -3.98 -10.43 -1.52
CA GLU A 102 -3.31 -9.48 -2.41
C GLU A 102 -3.26 -10.10 -3.81
N TYR A 103 -3.83 -9.42 -4.79
CA TYR A 103 -3.86 -9.86 -6.18
C TYR A 103 -2.72 -9.24 -6.97
N THR A 104 -2.06 -10.04 -7.80
CA THR A 104 -1.18 -9.54 -8.87
C THR A 104 -1.59 -10.18 -10.20
N LEU A 105 -1.96 -9.36 -11.18
CA LEU A 105 -2.32 -9.79 -12.52
C LEU A 105 -1.10 -9.70 -13.43
N LYS A 106 -0.74 -10.80 -14.11
CA LYS A 106 0.47 -10.90 -14.92
C LYS A 106 0.22 -11.52 -16.29
N VAL A 107 0.85 -10.95 -17.31
CA VAL A 107 1.00 -11.56 -18.64
C VAL A 107 2.49 -11.82 -18.88
N GLY A 108 2.90 -13.09 -18.80
CA GLY A 108 4.31 -13.45 -18.72
C GLY A 108 4.96 -12.79 -17.50
N ASP A 109 6.04 -12.02 -17.73
CA ASP A 109 6.73 -11.26 -16.68
C ASP A 109 6.16 -9.84 -16.47
N SER A 110 5.22 -9.40 -17.30
CA SER A 110 4.62 -8.06 -17.20
C SER A 110 3.50 -8.05 -16.17
N VAL A 111 3.60 -7.17 -15.17
CA VAL A 111 2.54 -6.94 -14.19
C VAL A 111 1.58 -5.89 -14.74
N LEU A 112 0.30 -6.27 -14.81
CA LEU A 112 -0.78 -5.38 -15.24
C LEU A 112 -1.42 -4.63 -14.08
N TYR A 113 -1.49 -5.27 -12.91
CA TYR A 113 -2.08 -4.69 -11.73
C TYR A 113 -1.59 -5.41 -10.47
N LYS A 114 -1.47 -4.67 -9.38
CA LYS A 114 -1.27 -5.19 -8.03
C LYS A 114 -2.24 -4.51 -7.08
N SER A 115 -3.00 -5.27 -6.31
CA SER A 115 -3.90 -4.73 -5.29
C SER A 115 -3.19 -4.49 -3.97
N ASP A 116 -3.79 -3.65 -3.14
CA ASP A 116 -3.61 -3.67 -1.69
C ASP A 116 -4.32 -4.89 -1.06
N LEU A 117 -4.25 -5.03 0.26
CA LEU A 117 -4.87 -6.12 1.01
C LEU A 117 -6.40 -6.01 1.03
N ILE A 118 -7.06 -7.06 0.57
CA ILE A 118 -8.52 -7.18 0.54
C ILE A 118 -8.98 -8.02 1.74
N GLU A 119 -9.82 -7.45 2.59
CA GLU A 119 -10.41 -8.13 3.75
C GLU A 119 -11.38 -9.25 3.34
N PRO A 120 -11.55 -10.31 4.16
CA PRO A 120 -12.57 -11.31 3.93
C PRO A 120 -13.96 -10.69 3.79
N GLY A 121 -14.70 -11.10 2.75
CA GLY A 121 -16.01 -10.56 2.42
C GLY A 121 -15.99 -9.28 1.59
N LYS A 122 -14.82 -8.79 1.15
CA LYS A 122 -14.70 -7.59 0.31
C LYS A 122 -14.22 -7.89 -1.11
N ALA A 123 -14.46 -6.94 -2.01
CA ALA A 123 -14.01 -7.00 -3.39
C ALA A 123 -13.64 -5.62 -3.95
N ILE A 124 -12.62 -5.60 -4.81
CA ILE A 124 -12.32 -4.48 -5.71
C ILE A 124 -13.03 -4.76 -7.04
N LYS A 125 -13.83 -3.81 -7.54
CA LYS A 125 -14.66 -4.01 -8.75
C LYS A 125 -14.05 -3.43 -10.04
N GLU A 126 -13.25 -2.40 -9.89
CA GLU A 126 -12.53 -1.73 -10.97
C GLU A 126 -11.07 -1.59 -10.57
N ILE A 127 -10.17 -1.93 -11.50
CA ILE A 127 -8.72 -1.87 -11.29
C ILE A 127 -8.09 -0.92 -12.30
N SER A 128 -7.05 -0.21 -11.90
CA SER A 128 -6.19 0.56 -12.80
C SER A 128 -5.18 -0.38 -13.46
N LEU A 129 -5.08 -0.33 -14.78
CA LEU A 129 -4.17 -1.19 -15.53
C LEU A 129 -2.89 -0.45 -15.90
N GLU A 130 -1.78 -1.16 -15.78
CA GLU A 130 -0.46 -0.75 -16.27
C GLU A 130 0.02 -1.75 -17.31
N ASN A 131 0.94 -1.34 -18.18
CA ASN A 131 1.65 -2.25 -19.10
C ASN A 131 0.74 -3.16 -19.97
N VAL A 132 -0.46 -2.69 -20.33
CA VAL A 132 -1.41 -3.42 -21.18
C VAL A 132 -0.74 -3.75 -22.52
N PRO A 133 -0.71 -5.04 -22.94
CA PRO A 133 -0.08 -5.42 -24.20
C PRO A 133 -0.89 -4.93 -25.40
N ASN A 134 -0.29 -5.01 -26.60
CA ASN A 134 -1.00 -4.76 -27.85
C ASN A 134 -2.20 -5.72 -28.03
N PRO A 135 -3.14 -5.42 -28.93
CA PRO A 135 -4.26 -6.32 -29.23
C PRO A 135 -3.82 -7.76 -29.51
N GLY A 136 -4.49 -8.72 -28.88
CA GLY A 136 -4.13 -10.14 -28.92
C GLY A 136 -4.76 -10.97 -27.80
N THR A 137 -4.44 -12.26 -27.79
CA THR A 137 -4.87 -13.22 -26.77
C THR A 137 -3.66 -13.70 -25.98
N TYR A 138 -3.74 -13.65 -24.66
CA TYR A 138 -2.63 -13.90 -23.76
C TYR A 138 -3.04 -14.81 -22.59
N ASP A 139 -2.09 -15.61 -22.09
CA ASP A 139 -2.25 -16.25 -20.79
C ASP A 139 -2.12 -15.19 -19.69
N LEU A 140 -3.15 -15.11 -18.86
CA LEU A 140 -3.20 -14.23 -17.69
C LEU A 140 -3.10 -15.06 -16.42
N ILE A 141 -2.18 -14.68 -15.55
CA ILE A 141 -2.01 -15.27 -14.23
C ILE A 141 -2.52 -14.27 -13.19
N LEU A 142 -3.51 -14.68 -12.41
CA LEU A 142 -3.90 -14.01 -11.17
C LEU A 142 -3.18 -14.72 -10.03
N GLN A 143 -2.07 -14.12 -9.59
CA GLN A 143 -1.36 -14.56 -8.40
C GLN A 143 -2.06 -13.97 -7.17
N ILE A 144 -2.46 -14.83 -6.23
CA ILE A 144 -3.15 -14.48 -5.00
C ILE A 144 -2.22 -14.80 -3.85
N ASN A 145 -1.58 -13.77 -3.30
CA ASN A 145 -0.84 -13.89 -2.05
C ASN A 145 -1.81 -13.74 -0.88
N THR A 146 -1.55 -14.44 0.20
CA THR A 146 -2.42 -14.42 1.38
C THR A 146 -1.62 -14.09 2.63
N TYR A 147 -2.26 -13.36 3.55
CA TYR A 147 -1.63 -12.90 4.79
C TYR A 147 -2.54 -13.12 5.99
N SER A 148 -1.96 -13.42 7.16
CA SER A 148 -2.72 -13.54 8.41
C SER A 148 -3.50 -12.26 8.71
N LEU A 149 -4.63 -12.41 9.40
CA LEU A 149 -5.48 -11.27 9.79
C LEU A 149 -4.92 -10.46 10.96
N ASP A 150 -3.88 -10.96 11.62
CA ASP A 150 -3.18 -10.25 12.69
C ASP A 150 -2.21 -9.18 12.15
N GLU A 151 -1.78 -8.29 13.05
CA GLU A 151 -0.87 -7.18 12.74
C GLU A 151 0.47 -7.63 12.15
N ASN A 152 0.86 -8.90 12.32
CA ASN A 152 2.13 -9.38 11.78
C ASN A 152 2.05 -9.61 10.27
N LEU A 153 0.86 -9.71 9.66
CA LEU A 153 0.66 -9.96 8.23
C LEU A 153 1.59 -11.08 7.75
N SER A 154 1.54 -12.22 8.42
CA SER A 154 2.38 -13.37 8.12
C SER A 154 1.91 -14.02 6.83
N PRO A 155 2.80 -14.27 5.85
CA PRO A 155 2.40 -14.90 4.60
C PRO A 155 1.84 -16.31 4.86
N MET A 156 0.76 -16.64 4.15
CA MET A 156 0.05 -17.91 4.20
C MET A 156 0.08 -18.59 2.83
N ASN A 157 -0.62 -19.73 2.70
CA ASN A 157 -0.72 -20.43 1.42
C ASN A 157 -1.51 -19.58 0.42
N GLY A 158 -0.84 -19.16 -0.65
CA GLY A 158 -1.46 -18.47 -1.79
C GLY A 158 -1.92 -19.42 -2.90
N ALA A 159 -2.33 -18.83 -4.02
CA ALA A 159 -2.71 -19.57 -5.22
C ALA A 159 -2.34 -18.81 -6.50
N GLU A 160 -2.26 -19.53 -7.61
CA GLU A 160 -2.20 -18.94 -8.95
C GLU A 160 -3.40 -19.45 -9.76
N VAL A 161 -4.21 -18.52 -10.25
CA VAL A 161 -5.32 -18.84 -11.15
C VAL A 161 -4.92 -18.42 -12.56
N LYS A 162 -4.97 -19.38 -13.49
CA LYS A 162 -4.69 -19.15 -14.91
C LYS A 162 -6.00 -18.91 -15.65
N THR A 163 -6.03 -17.86 -16.46
CA THR A 163 -7.13 -17.56 -17.37
C THR A 163 -6.59 -16.94 -18.66
N THR A 164 -7.48 -16.53 -19.56
CA THR A 164 -7.16 -15.87 -20.81
C THR A 164 -7.49 -14.39 -20.73
N LEU A 165 -6.56 -13.54 -21.17
CA LEU A 165 -6.78 -12.12 -21.43
C LEU A 165 -6.93 -11.90 -22.94
N VAL A 166 -8.01 -11.25 -23.34
CA VAL A 166 -8.25 -10.78 -24.70
C VAL A 166 -8.15 -9.26 -24.71
N VAL A 167 -7.21 -8.72 -25.48
CA VAL A 167 -7.07 -7.27 -25.72
C VAL A 167 -7.59 -6.95 -27.12
N THR A 168 -8.61 -6.09 -27.19
CA THR A 168 -9.29 -5.71 -28.46
C THR A 168 -8.99 -4.29 -28.90
#